data_AF-A0A7R9LG34-F1
#
_entry.id   AF-A0A7R9LG34-F1
#
_cell.length_a   1.000
_cell.length_b   1.000
_cell.length_c   1.000
_cell.angle_alpha   90.00
_cell.angle_beta   90.00
_cell.angle_gamma   90.00
#
_symmetry.space_group_name_H-M   'P 1'
#
loop_
_entity.id
_entity.type
_entity.pdbx_description
1 polymer ?
#
loop_
_entity_poly.entity_id
_entity_poly.type
_entity_poly.pdbx_seq_one_letter_code
_entity_poly.pdbx_strand_id
1 'polypeptide(L)'
;LYLYFCFIKGWHQVFGSLAFTLALLNPIGALLRPHPDAPNRWLFNWGHWFGGNVGHIAAIIAIFLATRLSVADLPKQFLWTVISFVLFYVIVHLILQFQSFFMQNRNFNPVETHDMPMQEMNGSHDDQHLGGDGAGSGFRRFILGIYTIGLLAFVIAMVSLITLPKSTLEMMAIT
;
A
#
# COMPACT_ATOMS: atom_id res chain seq x y z
N LEU A 1 26.69 -14.99 -8.79
CA LEU A 1 25.55 -14.57 -9.63
C LEU A 1 24.87 -13.28 -9.11
N TYR A 2 24.42 -13.22 -7.86
CA TYR A 2 23.71 -12.05 -7.29
C TYR A 2 24.55 -10.75 -7.29
N LEU A 3 25.83 -10.85 -6.92
CA LEU A 3 26.78 -9.73 -6.97
C LEU A 3 27.11 -9.29 -8.41
N TYR A 4 27.05 -10.19 -9.39
CA TYR A 4 27.32 -9.89 -10.81
C TYR A 4 26.13 -9.15 -11.45
N PHE A 5 24.90 -9.53 -11.10
CA PHE A 5 23.69 -8.82 -11.51
C PHE A 5 23.61 -7.41 -10.89
N CYS A 6 24.06 -7.28 -9.63
CA CYS A 6 24.16 -6.01 -8.93
C CYS A 6 25.21 -5.06 -9.54
N PHE A 7 26.28 -5.61 -10.12
CA PHE A 7 27.35 -4.81 -10.75
C PHE A 7 26.94 -4.22 -12.12
N ILE A 8 26.01 -4.87 -12.83
CA ILE A 8 25.59 -4.44 -14.18
C ILE A 8 24.40 -3.46 -14.14
N LYS A 9 23.52 -3.56 -13.15
CA LYS A 9 22.30 -2.75 -13.03
C LYS A 9 22.22 -2.11 -11.65
N GLY A 10 23.10 -1.16 -11.33
CA GLY A 10 23.31 -0.58 -9.99
C GLY A 10 22.11 -0.54 -9.03
N TRP A 11 22.36 -0.60 -7.72
CA TRP A 11 21.41 -0.88 -6.63
C TRP A 11 19.96 -0.37 -6.81
N HIS A 12 19.75 0.84 -7.34
CA HIS A 12 18.43 1.35 -7.71
C HIS A 12 17.61 0.35 -8.57
N GLN A 13 18.19 -0.23 -9.62
CA GLN A 13 17.50 -1.15 -10.53
C GLN A 13 17.23 -2.52 -9.88
N VAL A 14 18.09 -2.98 -8.97
CA VAL A 14 17.87 -4.22 -8.20
C VAL A 14 16.65 -4.06 -7.28
N PHE A 15 16.64 -3.02 -6.44
CA PHE A 15 15.53 -2.78 -5.52
C PHE A 15 14.24 -2.41 -6.27
N GLY A 16 14.34 -1.63 -7.35
CA GLY A 16 13.20 -1.25 -8.19
C GLY A 16 12.56 -2.44 -8.90
N SER A 17 13.37 -3.35 -9.46
CA SER A 17 12.84 -4.57 -10.09
C SER A 17 12.20 -5.52 -9.07
N LEU A 18 12.83 -5.72 -7.91
CA LEU A 18 12.24 -6.51 -6.83
C LEU A 18 10.89 -5.94 -6.37
N ALA A 19 10.85 -4.62 -6.13
CA ALA A 19 9.63 -3.92 -5.73
C ALA A 19 8.52 -4.08 -6.78
N PHE A 20 8.85 -3.90 -8.06
CA PHE A 20 7.89 -4.04 -9.16
C PHE A 20 7.35 -5.48 -9.26
N THR A 21 8.21 -6.49 -9.21
CA THR A 21 7.78 -7.89 -9.25
C THR A 21 6.85 -8.23 -8.09
N LEU A 22 7.21 -7.84 -6.86
CA LEU A 22 6.36 -8.08 -5.69
C LEU A 22 5.04 -7.29 -5.77
N ALA A 23 5.06 -6.06 -6.29
CA ALA A 23 3.86 -5.26 -6.50
C ALA A 23 2.89 -5.89 -7.52
N LEU A 24 3.38 -6.61 -8.53
CA LEU A 24 2.53 -7.37 -9.47
C LEU A 24 2.04 -8.70 -8.88
N LEU A 25 2.89 -9.40 -8.14
CA LEU A 25 2.53 -10.69 -7.55
C LEU A 25 1.50 -10.56 -6.44
N ASN A 26 1.50 -9.46 -5.68
CA ASN A 26 0.53 -9.22 -4.61
C ASN A 26 -0.95 -9.23 -5.07
N PRO A 27 -1.37 -8.42 -6.06
CA PRO A 27 -2.76 -8.43 -6.54
C PRO A 27 -3.12 -9.76 -7.21
N ILE A 28 -2.21 -10.39 -7.97
CA ILE A 28 -2.44 -11.72 -8.55
C ILE A 28 -2.68 -12.75 -7.43
N GLY A 29 -1.84 -12.74 -6.40
CA GLY A 29 -2.01 -13.59 -5.22
C GLY A 29 -3.33 -13.32 -4.50
N ALA A 30 -3.74 -12.06 -4.38
CA ALA A 30 -5.02 -11.69 -3.76
C ALA A 30 -6.23 -12.18 -4.56
N LEU A 31 -6.14 -12.23 -5.89
CA LEU A 31 -7.19 -12.79 -6.75
C LEU A 31 -7.27 -14.32 -6.65
N LEU A 32 -6.12 -14.98 -6.53
CA LEU A 32 -6.00 -16.44 -6.34
C LEU A 32 -6.12 -16.86 -4.87
N ARG A 33 -6.72 -16.00 -4.02
CA ARG A 33 -6.78 -16.24 -2.58
C ARG A 33 -7.51 -17.56 -2.29
N PRO A 34 -6.94 -18.43 -1.43
CA PRO A 34 -7.60 -19.67 -1.02
C PRO A 34 -8.98 -19.42 -0.39
N HIS A 35 -9.88 -20.40 -0.55
CA HIS A 35 -11.23 -20.38 0.02
C HIS A 35 -11.18 -20.05 1.53
N PRO A 36 -12.19 -19.33 2.07
CA PRO A 36 -12.20 -18.92 3.47
C PRO A 36 -11.89 -20.03 4.49
N ASP A 37 -12.34 -21.25 4.22
CA ASP A 37 -12.22 -22.44 5.09
C ASP A 37 -10.98 -23.32 4.80
N ALA A 38 -10.07 -22.87 3.95
CA ALA A 38 -8.87 -23.65 3.62
C ALA A 38 -7.89 -23.70 4.82
N PRO A 39 -7.38 -24.90 5.21
CA PRO A 39 -6.57 -25.07 6.43
C PRO A 39 -5.24 -24.30 6.41
N ASN A 40 -4.68 -24.05 5.22
CA ASN A 40 -3.39 -23.37 5.05
C ASN A 40 -3.52 -21.88 4.68
N ARG A 41 -4.70 -21.28 4.83
CA ARG A 41 -4.95 -19.86 4.49
C ARG A 41 -4.10 -18.89 5.30
N TRP A 42 -3.70 -19.26 6.52
CA TRP A 42 -2.82 -18.48 7.37
C TRP A 42 -1.43 -18.27 6.73
N LEU A 43 -0.86 -19.29 6.08
CA LEU A 43 0.44 -19.22 5.42
C LEU A 43 0.38 -18.26 4.21
N PHE A 44 -0.72 -18.31 3.45
CA PHE A 44 -0.97 -17.36 2.38
C PHE A 44 -1.08 -15.93 2.90
N ASN A 45 -1.84 -15.70 3.98
CA ASN A 45 -2.00 -14.35 4.56
C ASN A 45 -0.64 -13.80 5.03
N TRP A 46 0.19 -14.62 5.68
CA TRP A 46 1.54 -14.24 6.10
C TRP A 46 2.46 -13.95 4.92
N GLY A 47 2.49 -14.82 3.91
CA GLY A 47 3.31 -14.63 2.71
C GLY A 47 2.89 -13.40 1.91
N HIS A 48 1.58 -13.19 1.75
CA HIS A 48 1.01 -12.02 1.07
C HIS A 48 1.33 -10.72 1.83
N TRP A 49 1.11 -10.71 3.15
CA TRP A 49 1.46 -9.55 3.98
C TRP A 49 2.97 -9.27 3.95
N PHE A 50 3.81 -10.29 4.10
CA PHE A 50 5.26 -10.13 4.08
C PHE A 50 5.76 -9.65 2.72
N GLY A 51 5.30 -10.27 1.62
CA GLY A 51 5.64 -9.88 0.25
C GLY A 51 5.24 -8.44 -0.08
N GLY A 52 4.07 -8.00 0.39
CA GLY A 52 3.62 -6.61 0.33
C GLY A 52 4.60 -5.64 1.01
N ASN A 53 4.94 -5.91 2.27
CA ASN A 53 5.82 -5.03 3.04
C ASN A 53 7.25 -5.01 2.50
N VAL A 54 7.81 -6.16 2.11
CA VAL A 54 9.14 -6.23 1.49
C VAL A 54 9.17 -5.45 0.18
N GLY A 55 8.15 -5.61 -0.66
CA GLY A 55 8.02 -4.85 -1.91
C GLY A 55 7.95 -3.35 -1.66
N HIS A 56 7.20 -2.93 -0.64
CA HIS A 56 7.06 -1.52 -0.29
C HIS A 56 8.38 -0.91 0.22
N ILE A 57 9.09 -1.60 1.12
CA ILE A 57 10.39 -1.15 1.64
C ILE A 57 11.41 -1.08 0.49
N ALA A 58 11.45 -2.09 -0.38
CA ALA A 58 12.32 -2.09 -1.55
C ALA A 58 12.01 -0.91 -2.49
N ALA A 59 10.73 -0.55 -2.67
CA ALA A 59 10.32 0.60 -3.47
C ALA A 59 10.86 1.92 -2.88
N ILE A 60 10.72 2.11 -1.56
CA ILE A 60 11.23 3.31 -0.87
C ILE A 60 12.76 3.41 -1.04
N ILE A 61 13.48 2.31 -0.82
CA ILE A 61 14.93 2.25 -1.02
C ILE A 61 15.28 2.61 -2.47
N ALA A 62 14.54 2.08 -3.45
CA ALA A 62 14.76 2.39 -4.86
C ALA A 62 14.55 3.88 -5.16
N ILE A 63 13.50 4.52 -4.61
CA ILE A 63 13.25 5.96 -4.78
C ILE A 63 14.41 6.79 -4.23
N PHE A 64 14.92 6.47 -3.04
CA PHE A 64 16.08 7.18 -2.48
C PHE A 64 17.35 6.93 -3.28
N LEU A 65 17.59 5.69 -3.73
CA LEU A 65 18.74 5.37 -4.57
C LEU A 65 18.70 6.09 -5.94
N ALA A 66 17.51 6.44 -6.44
CA ALA A 66 17.37 7.24 -7.66
C ALA A 66 18.07 8.61 -7.52
N THR A 67 17.99 9.24 -6.35
CA THR A 67 18.65 10.54 -6.08
C THR A 67 20.17 10.47 -6.07
N ARG A 68 20.74 9.26 -5.92
CA ARG A 68 22.19 9.02 -5.92
C ARG A 68 22.70 8.58 -7.29
N LEU A 69 21.81 8.44 -8.27
CA LEU A 69 22.18 8.03 -9.63
C LEU A 69 22.69 9.26 -10.40
N SER A 70 23.98 9.31 -10.69
CA SER A 70 24.61 10.44 -11.41
C SER A 70 24.08 10.64 -12.83
N VAL A 71 23.43 9.61 -13.40
CA VAL A 71 22.79 9.66 -14.72
C VAL A 71 21.41 10.30 -14.65
N ALA A 72 20.75 10.25 -13.49
CA ALA A 72 19.45 10.86 -13.30
C ALA A 72 19.67 12.31 -12.84
N ASP A 73 19.70 13.22 -13.81
CA ASP A 73 19.79 14.66 -13.57
C ASP A 73 18.44 15.19 -13.03
N LEU A 74 18.07 14.73 -11.83
CA LEU A 74 16.75 14.97 -11.24
C LEU A 74 16.60 16.43 -10.76
N PRO A 75 15.47 17.09 -11.08
CA PRO A 75 15.19 18.43 -10.58
C PRO A 75 14.96 18.43 -9.07
N LYS A 76 15.24 19.56 -8.40
CA LYS A 76 14.98 19.74 -6.96
C LYS A 76 13.52 19.44 -6.57
N GLN A 77 12.58 19.64 -7.51
CA GLN A 77 11.16 19.34 -7.36
C GLN A 77 10.89 17.87 -7.01
N PHE A 78 11.72 16.93 -7.45
CA PHE A 78 11.58 15.50 -7.14
C PHE A 78 11.56 15.22 -5.64
N LEU A 79 12.50 15.81 -4.90
CA LEU A 79 12.56 15.63 -3.45
C LEU A 79 11.33 16.24 -2.76
N TRP A 80 10.86 17.40 -3.22
CA TRP A 80 9.63 18.00 -2.71
C TRP A 80 8.41 17.11 -2.95
N THR A 81 8.28 16.52 -4.13
CA THR A 81 7.20 15.57 -4.45
C THR A 81 7.23 14.34 -3.54
N VAL A 82 8.42 13.77 -3.28
CA VAL A 82 8.57 12.64 -2.35
C VAL A 82 8.20 13.05 -0.91
N ILE A 83 8.66 14.21 -0.44
CA ILE A 83 8.33 14.74 0.90
C ILE A 83 6.82 14.96 1.05
N SER A 84 6.18 15.59 0.07
CA SER A 84 4.73 15.82 0.06
C SER A 84 3.95 14.52 0.15
N PHE A 85 4.37 13.47 -0.56
CA PHE A 85 3.73 12.16 -0.49
C PHE A 85 3.91 11.48 0.88
N VAL A 86 5.10 11.57 1.47
CA VAL A 86 5.34 11.05 2.83
C VAL A 86 4.45 11.76 3.84
N LEU A 87 4.31 13.08 3.75
CA LEU A 87 3.42 13.84 4.63
C LEU A 87 1.95 13.42 4.46
N PHE A 88 1.49 13.29 3.21
CA PHE A 88 0.15 12.77 2.91
C PHE A 88 -0.06 11.38 3.50
N TYR A 89 0.89 10.46 3.30
CA TYR A 89 0.84 9.10 3.85
C TYR A 89 0.71 9.11 5.37
N VAL A 90 1.51 9.91 6.07
CA VAL A 90 1.46 10.03 7.53
C VAL A 90 0.11 10.57 7.99
N ILE A 91 -0.42 11.61 7.34
CA ILE A 91 -1.73 12.19 7.69
C ILE A 91 -2.84 11.15 7.53
N VAL A 92 -2.91 10.46 6.39
CA VAL A 92 -3.91 9.39 6.15
C VAL A 92 -3.76 8.29 7.19
N HIS A 93 -2.53 7.87 7.49
CA HIS A 93 -2.27 6.82 8.48
C HIS A 93 -2.71 7.22 9.89
N LEU A 94 -2.43 8.45 10.31
CA LEU A 94 -2.89 9.00 11.58
C LEU A 94 -4.41 9.05 11.64
N ILE A 95 -5.09 9.54 10.59
CA ILE A 95 -6.56 9.57 10.53
C ILE A 95 -7.15 8.16 10.71
N LEU A 96 -6.59 7.15 10.03
CA LEU A 96 -7.04 5.76 10.14
C LEU A 96 -6.78 5.17 11.54
N GLN A 97 -5.65 5.50 12.16
CA GLN A 97 -5.32 5.08 13.53
C GLN A 97 -6.25 5.71 14.56
N PHE A 98 -6.44 7.04 14.50
CA PHE A 98 -7.36 7.75 15.38
C PHE A 98 -8.78 7.23 15.24
N GLN A 99 -9.28 7.05 14.01
CA GLN A 99 -10.61 6.48 13.78
C GLN A 99 -10.72 5.06 14.39
N SER A 100 -9.72 4.20 14.16
CA SER A 100 -9.74 2.84 14.69
C SER A 100 -9.72 2.83 16.22
N PHE A 101 -8.95 3.74 16.83
CA PHE A 101 -8.94 3.95 18.27
C PHE A 101 -10.28 4.46 18.80
N PHE A 102 -10.88 5.48 18.19
CA PHE A 102 -12.19 6.02 18.58
C PHE A 102 -13.32 4.98 18.44
N MET A 103 -13.31 4.17 17.38
CA MET A 103 -14.30 3.11 17.20
C MET A 103 -14.11 1.99 18.23
N GLN A 104 -12.86 1.63 18.55
CA GLN A 104 -12.55 0.66 19.59
C GLN A 104 -12.98 1.17 20.98
N ASN A 105 -12.80 2.46 21.26
CA ASN A 105 -13.18 3.08 22.53
C ASN A 105 -14.70 3.26 22.67
N ARG A 106 -15.45 3.39 21.56
CA ARG A 106 -16.93 3.40 21.55
C ARG A 106 -17.55 2.03 21.81
N ASN A 107 -16.85 0.95 21.45
CA ASN A 107 -17.23 -0.42 21.77
C ASN A 107 -16.87 -0.82 23.23
N PHE A 108 -16.20 0.06 23.98
CA PHE A 108 -15.83 -0.16 25.38
C PHE A 108 -16.86 0.41 26.38
N ASN A 109 -18.01 0.90 25.91
CA ASN A 109 -19.20 1.07 26.75
C ASN A 109 -20.03 -0.22 26.65
N PRO A 110 -20.04 -1.08 27.68
CA PRO A 110 -20.71 -2.37 27.63
C PRO A 110 -22.21 -2.18 27.88
N VAL A 111 -23.00 -2.21 26.80
CA VAL A 111 -24.41 -2.59 26.90
C VAL A 111 -24.69 -3.58 25.77
N GLU A 112 -24.88 -4.82 26.21
CA GLU A 112 -25.47 -5.96 25.49
C GLU A 112 -24.63 -6.61 24.38
N THR A 113 -23.79 -7.56 24.83
CA THR A 113 -23.80 -8.95 24.36
C THR A 113 -24.43 -9.20 22.99
N HIS A 114 -23.59 -9.19 21.96
CA HIS A 114 -23.65 -10.27 20.99
C HIS A 114 -22.23 -10.84 20.91
N ASP A 115 -21.97 -11.76 21.84
CA ASP A 115 -20.84 -12.67 21.77
C ASP A 115 -20.76 -13.18 20.33
N MET A 116 -19.61 -13.01 19.69
CA MET A 116 -19.30 -13.83 18.52
C MET A 116 -19.30 -15.27 19.04
N PRO A 117 -20.28 -16.14 18.72
CA PRO A 117 -20.04 -17.54 18.94
C PRO A 117 -18.94 -17.88 17.93
N MET A 118 -17.77 -18.26 18.43
CA MET A 118 -16.89 -19.08 17.62
C MET A 118 -17.73 -20.30 17.27
N GLN A 119 -18.23 -20.32 16.02
CA GLN A 119 -19.09 -21.37 15.53
C GLN A 119 -18.28 -22.66 15.52
N GLU A 120 -18.43 -23.41 16.61
CA GLU A 120 -18.07 -24.82 16.68
C GLU A 120 -18.74 -25.53 15.50
N MET A 121 -17.93 -26.36 14.84
CA MET A 121 -18.34 -27.23 13.74
C MET A 121 -19.52 -28.11 14.18
N ASN A 122 -20.74 -27.84 13.68
CA ASN A 122 -21.68 -28.93 13.35
C ASN A 122 -22.84 -28.44 12.47
N GLY A 123 -22.95 -29.05 11.27
CA GLY A 123 -24.22 -29.42 10.64
C GLY A 123 -25.23 -28.34 10.22
N SER A 124 -25.45 -28.30 8.89
CA SER A 124 -26.75 -28.12 8.21
C SER A 124 -27.24 -26.69 7.92
N HIS A 125 -27.25 -26.38 6.61
CA HIS A 125 -28.14 -25.47 5.85
C HIS A 125 -29.02 -24.48 6.62
N ASP A 126 -28.85 -23.18 6.38
CA ASP A 126 -29.86 -22.38 5.67
C ASP A 126 -29.24 -21.09 5.08
N ASP A 127 -29.68 -20.74 3.87
CA ASP A 127 -29.28 -19.53 3.16
C ASP A 127 -29.98 -18.30 3.76
N GLN A 128 -29.23 -17.25 4.15
CA GLN A 128 -29.75 -15.87 4.18
C GLN A 128 -28.63 -14.81 4.27
N HIS A 129 -28.24 -14.33 3.09
CA HIS A 129 -28.01 -12.93 2.72
C HIS A 129 -27.95 -11.87 3.84
N LEU A 130 -26.80 -11.20 3.98
CA LEU A 130 -26.55 -9.75 3.82
C LEU A 130 -25.37 -9.30 4.68
N GLY A 131 -24.36 -8.73 4.01
CA GLY A 131 -23.13 -8.24 4.61
C GLY A 131 -23.38 -7.20 5.70
N GLY A 132 -23.13 -7.60 6.94
CA GLY A 132 -22.87 -6.69 8.05
C GLY A 132 -21.45 -6.15 7.93
N ASP A 133 -21.26 -5.23 6.98
CA ASP A 133 -20.07 -4.41 6.82
C ASP A 133 -19.82 -3.67 8.15
N GLY A 134 -18.97 -4.20 9.03
CA GLY A 134 -18.82 -3.76 10.43
C GLY A 134 -18.74 -2.23 10.60
N ALA A 135 -19.27 -1.71 11.71
CA ALA A 135 -19.39 -0.27 11.97
C ALA A 135 -18.08 0.47 11.63
N GLY A 136 -18.12 1.31 10.57
CA GLY A 136 -16.96 2.04 10.04
C GLY A 136 -16.34 1.51 8.75
N SER A 137 -16.84 0.42 8.17
CA SER A 137 -16.42 -0.15 6.88
C SER A 137 -16.54 0.83 5.71
N GLY A 138 -17.66 1.57 5.61
CA GLY A 138 -17.89 2.56 4.56
C GLY A 138 -16.90 3.73 4.59
N PHE A 139 -16.60 4.25 5.78
CA PHE A 139 -15.61 5.32 5.95
C PHE A 139 -14.20 4.83 5.63
N ARG A 140 -13.83 3.59 6.04
CA ARG A 140 -12.55 2.99 5.66
C ARG A 140 -12.42 2.85 4.15
N ARG A 141 -13.47 2.40 3.45
CA ARG A 141 -13.50 2.32 1.98
C ARG A 141 -13.36 3.69 1.33
N PHE A 142 -14.00 4.73 1.88
CA PHE A 142 -13.87 6.11 1.39
C PHE A 142 -12.43 6.64 1.52
N ILE A 143 -11.80 6.48 2.68
CA ILE A 143 -10.40 6.88 2.89
C ILE A 143 -9.45 6.09 1.98
N LEU A 144 -9.68 4.80 1.77
CA LEU A 144 -8.92 4.00 0.79
C LEU A 144 -9.07 4.55 -0.63
N GLY A 145 -10.25 5.04 -1.00
CA GLY A 145 -10.48 5.74 -2.27
C GLY A 145 -9.64 7.01 -2.40
N ILE A 146 -9.68 7.90 -1.39
CA ILE A 146 -8.85 9.12 -1.36
C ILE A 146 -7.35 8.77 -1.44
N TYR A 147 -6.92 7.78 -0.67
CA TYR A 147 -5.54 7.30 -0.67
C TYR A 147 -5.11 6.81 -2.07
N THR A 148 -5.98 6.06 -2.75
CA THR A 148 -5.74 5.57 -4.10
C THR A 148 -5.60 6.71 -5.11
N ILE A 149 -6.47 7.72 -5.04
CA ILE A 149 -6.38 8.92 -5.89
C ILE A 149 -5.07 9.67 -5.61
N GLY A 150 -4.72 9.89 -4.34
CA GLY A 150 -3.46 10.53 -3.96
C GLY A 150 -2.23 9.78 -4.47
N LEU A 151 -2.24 8.44 -4.40
CA LEU A 151 -1.18 7.60 -4.95
C LEU A 151 -1.06 7.73 -6.47
N LEU A 152 -2.18 7.73 -7.20
CA LEU A 152 -2.17 7.92 -8.65
C LEU A 152 -1.61 9.30 -9.03
N ALA A 153 -2.04 10.36 -8.34
CA ALA A 153 -1.51 11.70 -8.55
C ALA A 153 0.02 11.76 -8.29
N PHE A 154 0.49 11.12 -7.23
CA PHE A 154 1.92 11.01 -6.93
C PHE A 154 2.70 10.27 -8.04
N VAL A 155 2.17 9.16 -8.55
CA VAL A 155 2.81 8.41 -9.65
C VAL A 155 2.87 9.26 -10.91
N ILE A 156 1.79 9.96 -11.27
CA ILE A 156 1.75 10.86 -12.43
C ILE A 156 2.78 11.98 -12.28
N ALA A 157 2.88 12.61 -11.10
CA ALA A 157 3.88 13.63 -10.82
C ALA A 157 5.31 13.09 -10.95
N MET A 158 5.59 11.91 -10.38
CA MET A 158 6.89 11.26 -10.48
C MET A 158 7.29 10.95 -11.93
N VAL A 159 6.38 10.38 -12.72
CA VAL A 159 6.62 10.10 -14.14
C VAL A 159 6.89 11.41 -14.90
N SER A 160 6.07 12.44 -14.67
CA SER A 160 6.21 13.73 -15.34
C SER A 160 7.57 14.39 -15.05
N LEU A 161 8.03 14.34 -13.80
CA LEU A 161 9.34 14.87 -13.40
C LEU A 161 10.52 14.12 -14.03
N ILE A 162 10.34 12.84 -14.36
CA ILE A 162 11.36 12.01 -15.00
C ILE A 162 11.36 12.19 -16.52
N THR A 163 10.18 12.34 -17.14
CA THR A 163 10.05 12.39 -18.60
C THR A 163 10.16 13.79 -19.21
N LEU A 164 9.80 14.83 -18.46
CA LEU A 164 9.78 16.19 -18.97
C LEU A 164 11.16 16.86 -18.86
N PRO A 165 11.55 17.67 -19.86
CA PRO A 165 12.76 18.47 -19.75
C PRO A 165 12.60 19.53 -18.65
N LYS A 166 13.70 19.79 -17.93
CA LYS A 166 13.73 20.69 -16.78
C LYS A 166 13.17 22.08 -17.05
N SER A 167 13.40 22.62 -18.25
CA SER A 167 12.90 23.94 -18.65
C SER A 167 11.37 24.02 -18.61
N THR A 168 10.67 22.95 -19.00
CA THR A 168 9.20 22.90 -18.94
C THR A 168 8.71 22.81 -17.50
N LEU A 169 9.43 22.10 -16.64
CA LEU A 169 9.10 21.96 -15.21
C LEU A 169 9.27 23.26 -14.43
N GLU A 170 10.25 24.08 -14.79
CA GLU A 170 10.45 25.40 -14.18
C GLU A 170 9.34 26.37 -14.59
N MET A 171 8.87 26.34 -15.85
CA MET A 171 7.74 27.18 -16.28
C MET A 171 6.42 26.81 -15.57
N MET A 172 6.18 25.50 -15.34
CA MET A 172 4.99 25.04 -14.62
C MET A 172 5.00 25.36 -13.12
N ALA A 173 6.18 25.58 -12.51
CA ALA A 173 6.28 25.92 -11.09
C ALA A 173 6.18 27.42 -10.79
N ILE A 174 6.28 28.27 -11.82
CA ILE A 174 6.18 29.74 -11.73
C ILE A 174 4.76 30.22 -12.09
N THR A 175 3.94 29.35 -12.68
CA THR A 175 2.52 29.60 -12.98
C THR A 175 1.64 29.18 -11.80
#